data_AF-A0A6J2F7L9-F1
#
_entry.id   AF-A0A6J2F7L9-F1
#
_cell.length_a   1.000
_cell.length_b   1.000
_cell.length_c   1.000
_cell.angle_alpha   90.00
_cell.angle_beta   90.00
_cell.angle_gamma   90.00
#
_symmetry.space_group_name_H-M   'P 1'
#
loop_
_entity.id
_entity.type
_entity.pdbx_description
1 polymer ?
#
loop_
_entity_poly.entity_id
_entity_poly.type
_entity_poly.pdbx_seq_one_letter_code
_entity_poly.pdbx_strand_id
1 'polypeptide(L)'
;MEVSATELMNILNKVVTRHPDLKTDGFGIDTCRSMVAVMDSDTTGKLGFQEFKYLWNNIKKWQAIYKQFDLDRSGTICSSELPGAFEAAGFHLNEHLYNMIIRRYSDEGGNMDFDNFISCLVRLDAMFRAFKSLDKDGTGQIQVNIQEWLQLTMYS
;
A
#
# COMPACT_ATOMS: atom_id res chain seq x y z
N MET A 1 19.01 6.27 12.63
CA MET A 1 19.08 5.93 11.19
C MET A 1 17.68 6.09 10.67
N GLU A 2 17.50 7.01 9.72
CA GLU A 2 16.22 7.34 9.11
C GLU A 2 16.28 6.96 7.64
N VAL A 3 15.15 6.59 7.03
CA VAL A 3 15.06 6.19 5.62
C VAL A 3 14.23 7.21 4.87
N SER A 4 14.85 7.88 3.90
CA SER A 4 14.19 8.80 2.98
C SER A 4 13.44 8.07 1.86
N ALA A 5 12.56 8.78 1.14
CA ALA A 5 11.85 8.24 -0.03
C ALA A 5 12.81 7.71 -1.11
N THR A 6 13.93 8.40 -1.36
CA THR A 6 14.95 7.97 -2.32
C THR A 6 15.64 6.68 -1.88
N GLU A 7 15.95 6.54 -0.59
CA GLU A 7 16.56 5.32 -0.05
C GLU A 7 15.57 4.15 -0.10
N LEU A 8 14.30 4.39 0.23
CA LEU A 8 13.22 3.41 0.09
C LEU A 8 13.08 2.94 -1.37
N MET A 9 13.03 3.87 -2.31
CA MET A 9 12.97 3.60 -3.75
C MET A 9 14.12 2.71 -4.21
N ASN A 10 15.36 3.04 -3.83
CA ASN A 10 16.54 2.28 -4.21
C ASN A 10 16.51 0.85 -3.65
N ILE A 11 16.05 0.67 -2.41
CA ILE A 11 15.96 -0.65 -1.79
C ILE A 11 14.85 -1.49 -2.44
N LEU A 12 13.66 -0.92 -2.68
CA LEU A 12 12.55 -1.64 -3.31
C LEU A 12 12.89 -2.05 -4.75
N ASN A 13 13.49 -1.17 -5.53
CA ASN A 13 13.96 -1.49 -6.88
C ASN A 13 15.06 -2.58 -6.89
N LYS A 14 15.90 -2.63 -5.84
CA LYS A 14 16.88 -3.71 -5.65
C LYS A 14 16.23 -5.05 -5.25
N VAL A 15 15.05 -5.04 -4.63
CA VAL A 15 14.28 -6.25 -4.31
C VAL A 15 13.67 -6.84 -5.58
N VAL A 16 12.94 -6.03 -6.36
CA VAL A 16 12.24 -6.53 -7.56
C VAL A 16 13.19 -7.07 -8.62
N THR A 17 14.40 -6.50 -8.75
CA THR A 17 15.44 -7.03 -9.66
C THR A 17 15.91 -8.45 -9.31
N ARG A 18 15.68 -8.92 -8.08
CA ARG A 18 15.99 -10.29 -7.63
C ARG A 18 14.82 -11.25 -7.77
N HIS A 19 13.65 -10.76 -8.17
CA HIS A 19 12.41 -11.50 -8.26
C HIS A 19 11.79 -11.29 -9.65
N PRO A 20 12.28 -12.00 -10.68
CA PRO A 20 11.80 -11.83 -12.06
C PRO A 20 10.34 -12.26 -12.25
N ASP A 21 9.78 -12.98 -11.27
CA ASP A 21 8.38 -13.36 -11.17
C ASP A 21 7.46 -12.19 -10.76
N LEU A 22 8.02 -11.06 -10.31
CA LEU A 22 7.25 -9.86 -9.99
C LEU A 22 7.29 -8.89 -11.17
N LYS A 23 6.20 -8.79 -11.93
CA LYS A 23 6.07 -7.78 -12.98
C LYS A 23 5.86 -6.41 -12.33
N THR A 24 6.59 -5.41 -12.80
CA THR A 24 6.56 -4.01 -12.33
C THR A 24 7.27 -3.14 -13.36
N ASP A 25 6.88 -1.88 -13.49
CA ASP A 25 7.65 -0.85 -14.20
C ASP A 25 8.69 -0.15 -13.30
N GLY A 26 8.68 -0.46 -12.01
CA GLY A 26 9.62 -0.01 -10.98
C GLY A 26 8.98 0.96 -9.99
N PHE A 27 9.46 0.95 -8.75
CA PHE A 27 9.03 1.90 -7.75
C PHE A 27 9.54 3.31 -8.11
N GLY A 28 8.64 4.19 -8.53
CA GLY A 28 8.92 5.60 -8.80
C GLY A 28 9.07 6.43 -7.52
N ILE A 29 9.72 7.60 -7.64
CA ILE A 29 9.97 8.48 -6.49
C ILE A 29 8.68 8.99 -5.84
N ASP A 30 7.65 9.28 -6.63
CA ASP A 30 6.38 9.79 -6.10
C ASP A 30 5.62 8.70 -5.33
N THR A 31 5.64 7.45 -5.81
CA THR A 31 5.14 6.28 -5.06
C THR A 31 5.86 6.13 -3.72
N CYS A 32 7.18 6.23 -3.71
CA CYS A 32 7.94 6.12 -2.46
C CYS A 32 7.76 7.33 -1.52
N ARG A 33 7.57 8.54 -2.05
CA ARG A 33 7.18 9.72 -1.23
C ARG A 33 5.83 9.50 -0.57
N SER A 34 4.86 8.97 -1.30
CA SER A 34 3.55 8.62 -0.78
C SER A 34 3.64 7.61 0.35
N MET A 35 4.39 6.52 0.14
CA MET A 35 4.62 5.50 1.16
C MET A 35 5.29 6.05 2.40
N VAL A 36 6.29 6.93 2.24
CA VAL A 36 6.93 7.58 3.40
C VAL A 36 5.92 8.46 4.13
N ALA A 37 5.19 9.32 3.41
CA ALA A 37 4.29 10.28 4.02
C ALA A 37 3.14 9.63 4.83
N VAL A 38 2.60 8.50 4.37
CA VAL A 38 1.53 7.79 5.11
C VAL A 38 2.05 6.90 6.25
N MET A 39 3.36 6.68 6.32
CA MET A 39 4.03 5.88 7.34
C MET A 39 4.77 6.71 8.39
N ASP A 40 5.11 7.95 8.05
CA ASP A 40 5.76 8.97 8.89
C ASP A 40 4.77 9.50 9.95
N SER A 41 4.74 8.81 11.08
CA SER A 41 3.83 9.09 12.20
C SER A 41 4.32 10.22 13.11
N ASP A 42 5.63 10.47 13.12
CA ASP A 42 6.25 11.54 13.91
C ASP A 42 6.54 12.82 13.12
N THR A 43 6.17 12.84 11.83
CA THR A 43 6.25 13.99 10.92
C THR A 43 7.67 14.50 10.68
N THR A 44 8.65 13.59 10.73
CA THR A 44 10.07 13.91 10.48
C THR A 44 10.39 14.09 8.99
N GLY A 45 9.47 13.69 8.11
CA GLY A 45 9.64 13.65 6.65
C GLY A 45 10.42 12.43 6.16
N LYS A 46 10.75 11.49 7.05
CA LYS A 46 11.49 10.25 6.79
C LYS A 46 10.95 9.15 7.68
N LEU A 47 11.39 7.91 7.45
CA LEU A 47 11.01 6.78 8.28
C LEU A 47 12.07 6.50 9.34
N GLY A 48 11.69 6.63 10.60
CA GLY A 48 12.45 6.11 11.72
C GLY A 48 12.53 4.57 11.69
N PHE A 49 13.32 3.99 12.59
CA PHE A 49 13.54 2.54 12.63
C PHE A 49 12.23 1.73 12.79
N GLN A 50 11.32 2.16 13.67
CA GLN A 50 10.08 1.41 13.91
C GLN A 50 9.11 1.51 12.73
N GLU A 51 9.00 2.68 12.11
CA GLU A 51 8.14 2.92 10.95
C GLU A 51 8.64 2.13 9.75
N PHE A 52 9.94 2.19 9.47
CA PHE A 52 10.54 1.40 8.41
C PHE A 52 10.41 -0.10 8.68
N LYS A 53 10.63 -0.55 9.92
CA LYS A 53 10.45 -1.97 10.30
C LYS A 53 9.01 -2.44 10.07
N TYR A 54 8.02 -1.63 10.44
CA TYR A 54 6.61 -1.95 10.21
C TYR A 54 6.33 -2.04 8.71
N LEU A 55 6.69 -1.01 7.94
CA LEU A 55 6.52 -0.97 6.49
C LEU A 55 7.18 -2.18 5.81
N TRP A 56 8.45 -2.44 6.14
CA TRP A 56 9.22 -3.53 5.54
C TRP A 56 8.64 -4.92 5.81
N ASN A 57 8.13 -5.14 7.03
CA ASN A 57 7.49 -6.42 7.36
C ASN A 57 6.19 -6.62 6.60
N ASN A 58 5.39 -5.56 6.43
CA ASN A 58 4.17 -5.63 5.63
C ASN A 58 4.48 -5.85 4.14
N ILE A 59 5.48 -5.16 3.57
CA ILE A 59 5.91 -5.39 2.18
C ILE A 59 6.31 -6.85 1.96
N LYS A 60 7.09 -7.45 2.86
CA LYS A 60 7.44 -8.88 2.76
C LYS A 60 6.22 -9.80 2.85
N LYS A 61 5.28 -9.52 3.75
CA LYS A 61 4.03 -10.28 3.89
C LYS A 61 3.22 -10.21 2.60
N TRP A 62 3.01 -9.01 2.08
CA TRP A 62 2.22 -8.76 0.88
C TRP A 62 2.91 -9.27 -0.38
N GLN A 63 4.23 -9.27 -0.45
CA GLN A 63 4.99 -9.94 -1.51
C GLN A 63 4.73 -11.45 -1.53
N ALA A 64 4.70 -12.10 -0.37
CA ALA A 64 4.38 -13.52 -0.29
C ALA A 64 2.94 -13.80 -0.76
N ILE A 65 1.99 -12.95 -0.35
CA ILE A 65 0.58 -13.04 -0.79
C ILE A 65 0.47 -12.83 -2.30
N TYR A 66 1.12 -11.82 -2.86
CA TYR A 66 1.12 -11.55 -4.31
C TYR A 66 1.53 -12.80 -5.09
N LYS A 67 2.65 -13.43 -4.71
CA LYS A 67 3.13 -14.67 -5.36
C LYS A 67 2.21 -15.87 -5.14
N GLN A 68 1.44 -15.89 -4.05
CA GLN A 68 0.52 -16.97 -3.75
C GLN A 68 -0.78 -16.85 -4.57
N PHE A 69 -1.22 -15.62 -4.84
CA PHE A 69 -2.51 -15.34 -5.50
C PHE A 69 -2.39 -15.00 -6.99
N ASP A 70 -1.17 -14.85 -7.52
CA ASP A 70 -0.89 -14.91 -8.96
C ASP A 70 -0.98 -16.39 -9.43
N LEU A 71 -2.22 -16.85 -9.65
CA LEU A 71 -2.54 -18.25 -9.91
C LEU A 71 -2.20 -18.64 -11.34
N ASP A 72 -2.35 -17.70 -12.27
CA ASP A 72 -2.01 -17.88 -13.68
C ASP A 72 -0.53 -17.66 -13.99
N ARG A 73 0.25 -17.18 -13.00
CA ARG A 73 1.69 -16.88 -13.09
C ARG A 73 1.99 -15.82 -14.15
N SER A 74 1.09 -14.87 -14.33
CA SER A 74 1.26 -13.71 -15.20
C SER A 74 2.31 -12.73 -14.66
N GLY A 75 2.66 -12.84 -13.37
CA GLY A 75 3.46 -11.87 -12.64
C GLY A 75 2.65 -10.64 -12.20
N THR A 76 1.33 -10.66 -12.40
CA THR A 76 0.34 -9.62 -12.06
C THR A 76 -0.81 -10.22 -11.26
N ILE A 77 -1.57 -9.37 -10.56
CA ILE A 77 -2.82 -9.76 -9.91
C ILE A 77 -3.98 -9.23 -10.75
N CYS A 78 -4.76 -10.13 -11.35
CA CYS A 78 -5.94 -9.73 -12.11
C CYS A 78 -7.13 -9.44 -11.20
N SER A 79 -8.16 -8.79 -11.75
CA SER A 79 -9.41 -8.45 -11.03
C SER A 79 -10.08 -9.63 -10.31
N SER A 80 -9.93 -10.86 -10.81
CA SER A 80 -10.50 -12.06 -10.19
C SER A 80 -9.66 -12.62 -9.03
N GLU A 81 -8.36 -12.34 -9.00
CA GLU A 81 -7.43 -12.77 -7.95
C GLU A 81 -7.37 -11.75 -6.79
N LEU A 82 -7.60 -10.47 -7.11
CA LEU A 82 -7.48 -9.34 -6.17
C LEU A 82 -8.29 -9.51 -4.87
N PRO A 83 -9.57 -9.96 -4.88
CA PRO A 83 -10.33 -10.10 -3.64
C PRO A 83 -9.68 -11.09 -2.67
N GLY A 84 -9.22 -12.24 -3.16
CA GLY A 84 -8.54 -13.25 -2.35
C GLY A 84 -7.21 -12.76 -1.79
N ALA A 85 -6.43 -12.03 -2.59
CA ALA A 85 -5.18 -11.43 -2.14
C ALA A 85 -5.40 -10.39 -1.02
N PHE A 86 -6.42 -9.54 -1.16
CA PHE A 86 -6.74 -8.52 -0.16
C PHE A 86 -7.30 -9.13 1.14
N GLU A 87 -8.13 -10.18 1.02
CA GLU A 87 -8.61 -10.93 2.17
C GLU A 87 -7.46 -11.60 2.94
N ALA A 88 -6.52 -12.25 2.24
CA ALA A 88 -5.32 -12.82 2.85
C ALA A 88 -4.40 -11.76 3.50
N ALA A 89 -4.42 -10.54 2.97
CA ALA A 89 -3.72 -9.39 3.56
C ALA A 89 -4.40 -8.89 4.84
N GLY A 90 -5.70 -9.19 5.03
CA GLY A 90 -6.52 -8.83 6.19
C GLY A 90 -7.57 -7.74 5.90
N PHE A 91 -7.86 -7.47 4.64
CA PHE A 91 -8.79 -6.42 4.21
C PHE A 91 -10.05 -7.03 3.60
N HIS A 92 -11.19 -6.71 4.20
CA HIS A 92 -12.52 -7.05 3.66
C HIS A 92 -13.16 -5.77 3.13
N LEU A 93 -13.35 -5.71 1.82
CA LEU A 93 -13.94 -4.56 1.13
C LEU A 93 -15.21 -5.00 0.41
N ASN A 94 -16.11 -4.05 0.18
CA ASN A 94 -17.27 -4.30 -0.68
C ASN A 94 -16.86 -4.23 -2.16
N GLU A 95 -17.72 -4.75 -3.04
CA GLU A 95 -17.50 -4.78 -4.49
C GLU A 95 -17.25 -3.38 -5.08
N HIS A 96 -17.93 -2.36 -4.55
CA HIS A 96 -17.75 -0.99 -5.01
C HIS A 96 -16.33 -0.47 -4.78
N LEU A 97 -15.75 -0.74 -3.61
CA LEU A 97 -14.36 -0.37 -3.29
C LEU A 97 -13.35 -1.15 -4.13
N TYR A 98 -13.58 -2.45 -4.38
CA TYR A 98 -12.73 -3.21 -5.29
C TYR A 98 -12.73 -2.61 -6.70
N ASN A 99 -13.90 -2.23 -7.23
CA ASN A 99 -14.00 -1.58 -8.52
C ASN A 99 -13.25 -0.24 -8.59
N MET A 100 -13.27 0.56 -7.52
CA MET A 100 -12.47 1.79 -7.44
C MET A 100 -10.97 1.51 -7.40
N ILE A 101 -10.55 0.50 -6.64
CA ILE A 101 -9.14 0.09 -6.55
C ILE A 101 -8.63 -0.37 -7.91
N ILE A 102 -9.36 -1.26 -8.59
CA ILE A 102 -8.98 -1.77 -9.92
C ILE A 102 -8.82 -0.61 -10.90
N ARG A 103 -9.79 0.31 -10.97
CA ARG A 103 -9.71 1.47 -11.88
C ARG A 103 -8.53 2.40 -11.60
N ARG A 104 -8.05 2.45 -10.36
CA ARG A 104 -6.97 3.36 -9.95
C ARG A 104 -5.58 2.73 -10.06
N TYR A 105 -5.47 1.44 -9.81
CA TYR A 105 -4.19 0.73 -9.60
C TYR A 105 -3.91 -0.37 -10.62
N SER A 106 -4.88 -0.75 -11.45
CA SER A 106 -4.70 -1.74 -12.51
C SER A 106 -4.58 -1.09 -13.89
N ASP A 107 -4.03 -1.82 -14.84
CA ASP A 107 -4.05 -1.46 -16.26
C ASP A 107 -5.47 -1.58 -16.86
N GLU A 108 -5.61 -1.20 -18.14
CA GLU A 108 -6.87 -1.31 -18.90
C GLU A 108 -7.43 -2.75 -18.98
N GLY A 109 -6.57 -3.76 -18.79
CA GLY A 109 -6.96 -5.16 -18.72
C GLY A 109 -7.40 -5.61 -17.33
N GLY A 110 -7.35 -4.74 -16.33
CA GLY A 110 -7.66 -5.07 -14.93
C GLY A 110 -6.55 -5.87 -14.24
N ASN A 111 -5.31 -5.79 -14.71
CA ASN A 111 -4.15 -6.42 -14.10
C ASN A 111 -3.35 -5.39 -13.30
N MET A 112 -3.07 -5.72 -12.04
CA MET A 112 -2.29 -4.90 -11.12
C MET A 112 -0.88 -5.47 -11.02
N ASP A 113 0.13 -4.65 -11.31
CA ASP A 113 1.54 -5.01 -11.13
C ASP A 113 2.01 -4.77 -9.69
N PHE A 114 3.24 -5.18 -9.41
CA PHE A 114 3.71 -5.37 -8.04
C PHE A 114 3.86 -4.05 -7.27
N ASP A 115 4.38 -2.99 -7.88
CA ASP A 115 4.54 -1.69 -7.21
C ASP A 115 3.19 -1.03 -6.96
N ASN A 116 2.21 -1.13 -7.88
CA ASN A 116 0.85 -0.65 -7.65
C ASN A 116 0.14 -1.44 -6.56
N PHE A 117 0.33 -2.77 -6.50
CA PHE A 117 -0.22 -3.61 -5.44
C PHE A 117 0.32 -3.22 -4.06
N ILE A 118 1.64 -3.04 -3.92
CA ILE A 118 2.26 -2.61 -2.66
C ILE A 118 1.83 -1.19 -2.30
N SER A 119 1.81 -0.26 -3.26
CA SER A 119 1.36 1.12 -3.05
C SER A 119 -0.09 1.18 -2.56
N CYS A 120 -0.98 0.39 -3.17
CA CYS A 120 -2.37 0.29 -2.77
C CYS A 120 -2.50 -0.22 -1.33
N LEU A 121 -1.84 -1.32 -0.97
CA LEU A 121 -1.95 -1.91 0.37
C LEU A 121 -1.32 -1.04 1.47
N VAL A 122 -0.21 -0.34 1.19
CA VAL A 122 0.37 0.64 2.13
C VAL A 122 -0.64 1.75 2.41
N ARG A 123 -1.24 2.32 1.36
CA ARG A 123 -2.24 3.39 1.51
C ARG A 123 -3.49 2.89 2.24
N LEU A 124 -3.98 1.71 1.88
CA LEU A 124 -5.16 1.11 2.50
C LEU A 124 -4.96 0.84 4.00
N ASP A 125 -3.82 0.22 4.37
CA ASP A 125 -3.46 -0.04 5.77
C ASP A 125 -3.39 1.27 6.58
N ALA A 126 -2.74 2.29 6.04
CA ALA A 126 -2.61 3.59 6.70
C ALA A 126 -3.99 4.25 6.93
N MET A 127 -4.88 4.22 5.94
CA MET A 127 -6.22 4.78 6.07
C MET A 127 -7.06 4.02 7.11
N PHE A 128 -7.00 2.68 7.14
CA PHE A 128 -7.67 1.90 8.18
C PHE A 128 -7.13 2.20 9.58
N ARG A 129 -5.80 2.32 9.74
CA ARG A 129 -5.19 2.67 11.03
C ARG A 129 -5.57 4.07 11.49
N ALA A 130 -5.55 5.05 10.58
CA ALA A 130 -5.95 6.43 10.88
C ALA A 130 -7.42 6.54 11.27
N PHE A 131 -8.31 5.83 10.56
CA PHE A 131 -9.72 5.79 10.94
C PHE A 131 -9.92 5.17 12.33
N LYS A 132 -9.31 4.00 12.58
CA LYS A 132 -9.42 3.28 13.86
C LYS A 132 -8.82 4.05 15.04
N SER A 133 -7.80 4.88 14.83
CA SER A 133 -7.21 5.69 15.92
C SER A 133 -8.14 6.82 16.36
N LEU A 134 -9.00 7.31 15.45
CA LEU A 134 -10.00 8.33 15.69
C LEU A 134 -11.33 7.74 16.22
N ASP A 135 -11.74 6.57 15.72
CA ASP A 135 -12.96 5.86 16.15
C ASP A 135 -12.67 4.82 17.25
N LYS A 136 -12.28 5.30 18.45
CA LYS A 136 -11.92 4.42 19.58
C LYS A 136 -13.07 3.58 20.11
N ASP A 137 -14.29 4.07 19.94
CA ASP A 137 -15.51 3.41 20.43
C ASP A 137 -16.10 2.42 19.39
N GLY A 138 -15.50 2.33 18.20
CA GLY A 138 -15.92 1.39 17.15
C GLY A 138 -17.31 1.69 16.59
N THR A 139 -17.66 2.97 16.50
CA THR A 139 -18.96 3.44 16.00
C THR A 139 -19.11 3.30 14.50
N GLY A 140 -17.99 3.16 13.77
CA GLY A 140 -17.94 3.21 12.32
C GLY A 140 -18.04 4.64 11.77
N GLN A 141 -17.87 5.67 12.60
CA GLN A 141 -17.93 7.08 12.21
C GLN A 141 -16.81 7.89 12.88
N ILE A 142 -16.33 8.92 12.20
CA ILE A 142 -15.39 9.92 12.74
C ILE A 142 -15.96 11.32 12.50
N GLN A 143 -15.76 12.22 13.45
CA GLN A 143 -16.08 13.64 13.31
C GLN A 143 -14.79 14.44 13.21
N VAL A 144 -14.64 15.19 12.13
CA VAL A 144 -13.44 16.00 11.87
C VAL A 144 -13.83 17.39 11.36
N ASN A 145 -13.01 18.38 11.70
CA ASN A 145 -13.08 19.71 11.08
C ASN A 145 -12.25 19.76 9.79
N ILE A 146 -12.27 20.91 9.09
CA ILE A 146 -11.55 21.06 7.82
C ILE A 146 -10.03 20.90 7.95
N GLN A 147 -9.43 21.35 9.05
CA GLN A 147 -7.99 21.25 9.26
C GLN A 147 -7.57 19.79 9.49
N GLU A 148 -8.32 19.06 10.31
CA GLU A 148 -8.11 17.63 10.56
C GLU A 148 -8.32 16.81 9.28
N TRP A 149 -9.36 17.14 8.51
CA TRP A 149 -9.61 16.49 7.21
C TRP A 149 -8.43 16.69 6.25
N LEU A 150 -7.93 17.92 6.11
CA LEU A 150 -6.78 18.20 5.25
C LEU A 150 -5.52 17.44 5.71
N GLN A 151 -5.27 17.35 7.02
CA GLN A 151 -4.17 16.55 7.56
C GLN A 151 -4.31 15.07 7.24
N LEU A 152 -5.53 14.52 7.24
CA LEU A 152 -5.79 13.11 6.94
C LEU A 152 -5.73 12.77 5.45
N THR A 153 -6.01 13.70 4.54
CA THR A 153 -6.20 13.39 3.11
C THR A 153 -5.15 13.97 2.17
N MET A 154 -4.37 14.96 2.59
CA MET A 154 -3.35 15.61 1.75
C MET A 154 -2.05 14.80 1.64
N TYR A 155 -2.15 13.47 1.64
CA TYR A 155 -1.05 12.58 1.30
C TYR A 155 -1.06 12.34 -0.22
N SER A 156 -0.02 12.82 -0.91
CA SER A 156 0.26 12.48 -2.31
C SER A 156 0.75 11.05 -2.39
#